data_AF-A0A1C0V487-F1
#
_entry.id   AF-A0A1C0V487-F1
#
_cell.length_a   1.000
_cell.length_b   1.000
_cell.length_c   1.000
_cell.angle_alpha   90.00
_cell.angle_beta   90.00
_cell.angle_gamma   90.00
#
_symmetry.space_group_name_H-M   'P 1'
#
loop_
_entity.id
_entity.type
_entity.pdbx_description
1 polymer ?
#
loop_
_entity_poly.entity_id
_entity_poly.type
_entity_poly.pdbx_seq_one_letter_code
_entity_poly.pdbx_strand_id
1 'polypeptide(L)'
;MPSPFPGMDPYLEHPDFWQETHNRLIVAIAESILVEIDLLRRGEAMPILNNSIQSDYRVLISRSNRRPLAELYAFNLPDSLPIFLLPLREEDVEPIVNLQELLTGVYDRAGYDYRIDYHRDPIPSLSEQNLIWAKELLQSIE
;
A
#
# COMPACT_ATOMS: atom_id res chain seq x y z
N MET A 1 27.36 4.45 -21.72
CA MET A 1 26.54 5.16 -22.73
C MET A 1 25.08 4.91 -22.41
N PRO A 2 24.20 5.91 -22.51
CA PRO A 2 22.75 5.68 -22.34
C PRO A 2 22.24 4.74 -23.44
N SER A 3 21.16 3.99 -23.16
CA SER A 3 20.50 3.18 -24.19
C SER A 3 20.03 4.08 -25.33
N PRO A 4 20.10 3.64 -26.61
CA PRO A 4 19.53 4.39 -27.74
C PRO A 4 18.00 4.39 -27.75
N PHE A 5 17.35 3.58 -26.89
CA PHE A 5 15.90 3.51 -26.77
C PHE A 5 15.38 4.49 -25.70
N PRO A 6 14.25 5.18 -25.95
CA PRO A 6 13.65 6.11 -24.98
C PRO A 6 12.93 5.40 -23.80
N GLY A 7 12.81 4.08 -23.85
CA GLY A 7 12.11 3.26 -22.86
C GLY A 7 12.73 1.87 -22.78
N MET A 8 11.91 0.82 -22.91
CA MET A 8 12.41 -0.55 -22.96
C MET A 8 13.33 -0.75 -24.16
N ASP A 9 14.51 -1.30 -23.92
CA ASP A 9 15.43 -1.75 -24.96
C ASP A 9 15.08 -3.21 -25.31
N PRO A 10 14.47 -3.49 -26.47
CA PRO A 10 13.96 -4.82 -26.80
C PRO A 10 15.05 -5.89 -26.89
N TYR A 11 16.33 -5.51 -27.00
CA TYR A 11 17.45 -6.46 -26.98
C TYR A 11 17.70 -7.03 -25.58
N LEU A 12 17.29 -6.33 -24.51
CA LEU A 12 17.39 -6.83 -23.13
C LEU A 12 16.38 -7.95 -22.83
N GLU A 13 15.36 -8.13 -23.68
CA GLU A 13 14.36 -9.20 -23.56
C GLU A 13 14.93 -10.57 -24.00
N HIS A 14 16.14 -10.61 -24.57
CA HIS A 14 16.81 -11.85 -24.92
C HIS A 14 17.04 -12.72 -23.66
N PRO A 15 16.80 -14.05 -23.68
CA PRO A 15 16.90 -14.90 -22.50
C PRO A 15 18.23 -14.80 -21.74
N ASP A 16 19.34 -14.61 -22.46
CA ASP A 16 20.68 -14.45 -21.87
C ASP A 16 20.83 -13.19 -21.01
N PHE A 17 20.03 -12.15 -21.26
CA PHE A 17 20.11 -10.86 -20.58
C PHE A 17 18.90 -10.56 -19.69
N TRP A 18 17.75 -11.18 -19.98
CA TRP A 18 16.50 -10.81 -19.34
C TRP A 18 16.52 -11.07 -17.84
N GLN A 19 17.05 -12.21 -17.39
CA GLN A 19 17.13 -12.54 -15.97
C GLN A 19 17.99 -11.52 -15.21
N GLU A 20 19.15 -11.15 -15.74
CA GLU A 20 20.03 -10.16 -15.12
C GLU A 20 19.40 -8.76 -15.11
N THR A 21 18.84 -8.34 -16.25
CA THR A 21 18.16 -7.05 -16.40
C THR A 21 17.02 -6.92 -15.40
N HIS A 22 16.16 -7.93 -15.32
CA HIS A 22 15.03 -7.98 -14.41
C HIS A 22 15.46 -7.89 -12.94
N ASN A 23 16.47 -8.69 -12.55
CA ASN A 23 16.98 -8.67 -11.18
C ASN A 23 17.61 -7.32 -10.81
N ARG A 24 18.45 -6.76 -11.69
CA ARG A 24 19.09 -5.45 -11.46
C ARG A 24 18.05 -4.33 -11.42
N LEU A 25 17.01 -4.39 -12.24
CA LEU A 25 15.93 -3.42 -12.22
C LEU A 25 15.14 -3.49 -10.92
N ILE A 26 14.79 -4.69 -10.44
CA ILE A 26 14.14 -4.88 -9.13
C ILE A 26 14.99 -4.27 -8.01
N VAL A 27 16.30 -4.58 -7.98
CA VAL A 27 17.21 -4.04 -6.96
C VAL A 27 17.27 -2.51 -7.04
N ALA A 28 17.43 -1.93 -8.23
CA ALA A 28 17.50 -0.49 -8.40
C ALA A 28 16.19 0.22 -7.98
N ILE A 29 15.04 -0.36 -8.28
CA ILE A 29 13.74 0.14 -7.82
C ILE A 29 13.65 0.05 -6.30
N ALA A 30 13.99 -1.12 -5.74
CA ALA A 30 13.97 -1.34 -4.31
C ALA A 30 14.94 -0.41 -3.56
N GLU A 31 16.08 -0.04 -4.14
CA GLU A 31 17.01 0.96 -3.61
C GLU A 31 16.43 2.39 -3.65
N SER A 32 15.59 2.68 -4.64
CA SER A 32 15.02 4.01 -4.85
C SER A 32 13.83 4.29 -3.94
N ILE A 33 12.89 3.34 -3.85
CA ILE A 33 11.62 3.52 -3.13
C ILE A 33 11.16 2.21 -2.51
N LEU A 34 10.63 2.29 -1.29
CA LEU A 34 9.82 1.22 -0.71
C LEU A 34 8.61 1.83 0.01
N VAL A 35 7.42 1.52 -0.51
CA VAL A 35 6.14 1.79 0.14
C VAL A 35 5.38 0.48 0.20
N GLU A 36 5.07 0.03 1.40
CA GLU A 36 4.21 -1.12 1.65
C GLU A 36 2.88 -0.62 2.20
N ILE A 37 1.78 -1.01 1.55
CA ILE A 37 0.41 -0.73 1.99
C ILE A 37 -0.22 -2.08 2.34
N ASP A 38 -0.37 -2.33 3.63
CA ASP A 38 -0.95 -3.56 4.16
C ASP A 38 -2.34 -3.27 4.73
N LEU A 39 -3.34 -3.71 3.97
CA LEU A 39 -4.77 -3.58 4.29
C LEU A 39 -5.38 -4.92 4.75
N LEU A 40 -4.56 -5.87 5.20
CA LEU A 40 -5.02 -7.19 5.61
C LEU A 40 -5.09 -7.31 7.14
N ARG A 41 -6.29 -7.58 7.67
CA ARG A 41 -6.52 -7.88 9.10
C ARG A 41 -5.97 -9.26 9.54
N ARG A 42 -5.54 -10.09 8.59
CA ARG A 42 -4.97 -11.42 8.84
C ARG A 42 -3.80 -11.66 7.89
N GLY A 43 -2.80 -12.38 8.41
CA GLY A 43 -1.53 -12.59 7.73
C GLY A 43 -0.39 -12.08 8.61
N GLU A 44 0.82 -12.50 8.29
CA GLU A 44 2.02 -11.93 8.90
C GLU A 44 2.42 -10.71 8.07
N ALA A 45 2.39 -9.54 8.70
CA ALA A 45 2.91 -8.33 8.07
C ALA A 45 4.43 -8.30 8.12
N MET A 46 5.04 -7.38 7.36
CA MET A 46 6.48 -7.19 7.38
C MET A 46 7.00 -6.95 8.82
N PRO A 47 8.01 -7.73 9.26
CA PRO A 47 8.58 -7.56 10.60
C PRO A 47 9.36 -6.24 10.67
N ILE A 48 9.01 -5.39 11.63
CA ILE A 48 9.69 -4.12 11.90
C ILE A 48 10.43 -4.25 13.23
N LEU A 49 11.76 -4.09 13.18
CA LEU A 49 12.60 -4.13 14.38
C LEU A 49 12.22 -3.01 15.34
N ASN A 50 12.14 -3.33 16.63
CA ASN A 50 11.83 -2.39 17.72
C ASN A 50 10.47 -1.66 17.59
N ASN A 51 9.49 -2.26 16.90
CA ASN A 51 8.13 -1.72 16.83
C ASN A 51 7.19 -2.48 17.78
N SER A 52 6.53 -1.75 18.69
CA SER A 52 5.49 -2.28 19.59
C SER A 52 4.07 -1.86 19.21
N ILE A 53 3.91 -1.08 18.12
CA ILE A 53 2.61 -0.60 17.67
C ILE A 53 1.81 -1.76 17.08
N GLN A 54 0.63 -1.99 17.63
CA GLN A 54 -0.35 -2.94 17.12
C GLN A 54 -1.43 -2.19 16.34
N SER A 55 -1.69 -2.61 15.11
CA SER A 55 -2.78 -2.12 14.30
C SER A 55 -3.24 -3.19 13.31
N ASP A 56 -4.49 -3.09 12.89
CA ASP A 56 -5.07 -3.95 11.85
C ASP A 56 -4.47 -3.63 10.47
N TYR A 57 -4.15 -2.36 10.21
CA TYR A 57 -3.65 -1.88 8.93
C TYR A 57 -2.43 -0.98 9.10
N ARG A 58 -1.59 -0.91 8.06
CA ARG A 58 -0.40 -0.08 8.07
C ARG A 58 0.04 0.38 6.69
N VAL A 59 0.65 1.56 6.64
CA VAL A 59 1.53 1.96 5.53
C VAL A 59 2.94 2.12 6.08
N LEU A 60 3.90 1.44 5.46
CA LEU A 60 5.33 1.56 5.77
C LEU A 60 6.04 2.28 4.62
N ILE A 61 6.74 3.37 4.94
CA ILE A 61 7.48 4.16 3.95
C ILE A 61 8.96 4.16 4.33
N SER A 62 9.78 3.52 3.52
CA SER A 62 11.24 3.54 3.69
C SER A 62 11.90 4.36 2.59
N ARG A 63 12.31 5.56 2.98
CA ARG A 63 13.08 6.51 2.17
C ARG A 63 14.49 6.00 2.00
N SER A 64 14.99 5.97 0.76
CA SER A 64 16.34 5.48 0.43
C SER A 64 17.44 6.13 1.29
N ASN A 65 17.37 7.44 1.51
CA ASN A 65 18.34 8.22 2.30
C ASN A 65 18.22 8.07 3.84
N ARG A 66 17.18 7.40 4.35
CA ARG A 66 16.97 7.20 5.82
C ARG A 66 17.06 5.74 6.24
N ARG A 67 17.36 4.83 5.32
CA ARG A 67 17.49 3.40 5.63
C ARG A 67 18.55 3.14 6.71
N PRO A 68 18.31 2.17 7.62
CA PRO A 68 17.22 1.20 7.61
C PRO A 68 15.92 1.68 8.28
N LEU A 69 15.78 2.98 8.60
CA LEU A 69 14.56 3.50 9.22
C LEU A 69 13.41 3.62 8.21
N ALA A 70 12.19 3.60 8.74
CA ALA A 70 10.96 3.78 7.98
C ALA A 70 9.93 4.56 8.81
N GLU A 71 9.03 5.24 8.11
CA GLU A 71 7.85 5.88 8.68
C GLU A 71 6.69 4.89 8.69
N LEU A 72 6.03 4.75 9.84
CA LEU A 72 4.90 3.85 10.02
C LEU A 72 3.62 4.67 10.22
N TYR A 73 2.68 4.52 9.31
CA TYR A 73 1.30 4.99 9.46
C TYR A 73 0.44 3.80 9.88
N ALA A 74 0.23 3.63 11.18
CA ALA A 74 -0.61 2.59 11.74
C ALA A 74 -2.04 3.11 11.93
N PHE A 75 -3.04 2.34 11.50
CA PHE A 75 -4.46 2.73 11.60
C PHE A 75 -5.35 1.49 11.70
N ASN A 76 -6.57 1.67 12.19
CA ASN A 76 -7.55 0.62 12.41
C ASN A 76 -8.84 0.91 11.65
N LEU A 77 -9.78 -0.04 11.69
CA LEU A 77 -11.02 0.03 10.92
C LEU A 77 -11.84 1.33 11.08
N PRO A 78 -11.97 1.92 12.28
CA PRO A 78 -12.73 3.17 12.43
C PRO A 78 -12.01 4.41 11.91
N ASP A 79 -10.70 4.33 11.68
CA ASP A 79 -9.88 5.46 11.28
C ASP A 79 -10.02 5.73 9.77
N SER A 80 -9.94 7.00 9.36
CA SER A 80 -9.78 7.33 7.94
C SER A 80 -8.43 6.84 7.43
N LEU A 81 -8.37 6.39 6.18
CA LEU A 81 -7.09 5.97 5.59
C LEU A 81 -6.12 7.17 5.51
N PRO A 82 -4.81 6.94 5.76
CA PRO A 82 -3.85 8.02 5.92
C PRO A 82 -3.58 8.80 4.63
N ILE A 83 -3.15 10.05 4.82
CA ILE A 83 -2.52 10.87 3.79
C ILE A 83 -1.03 10.88 4.05
N PHE A 84 -0.22 10.58 3.03
CA PHE A 84 1.24 10.52 3.16
C PHE A 84 1.95 11.08 1.92
N LEU A 85 3.24 11.39 2.06
CA LEU A 85 4.09 11.79 0.95
C LEU A 85 4.73 10.54 0.33
N LEU A 86 4.58 10.37 -1.00
CA LEU A 86 5.23 9.29 -1.71
C LEU A 86 6.71 9.68 -1.93
N PRO A 87 7.67 8.98 -1.31
CA PRO A 87 9.05 9.40 -1.40
C PRO A 87 9.58 9.18 -2.81
N LEU A 88 10.26 10.20 -3.33
CA LEU A 88 10.96 10.17 -4.60
C LEU A 88 12.47 10.33 -4.33
N ARG A 89 13.23 10.82 -5.31
CA ARG A 89 14.62 11.23 -5.05
C ARG A 89 14.62 12.46 -4.16
N GLU A 90 15.72 12.70 -3.46
CA GLU A 90 15.83 13.78 -2.46
C GLU A 90 15.58 15.18 -3.04
N GLU A 91 15.92 15.37 -4.31
CA GLU A 91 15.67 16.61 -5.06
C GLU A 91 14.26 16.74 -5.67
N ASP A 92 13.43 15.69 -5.63
CA ASP A 92 12.09 15.71 -6.22
C ASP A 92 11.04 16.22 -5.24
N VAL A 93 10.01 16.91 -5.76
CA VAL A 93 8.82 17.26 -4.97
C VAL A 93 7.99 16.01 -4.77
N GLU A 94 7.82 15.62 -3.51
CA GLU A 94 7.04 14.44 -3.17
C GLU A 94 5.54 14.67 -3.38
N PRO A 95 4.87 13.85 -4.20
CA PRO A 95 3.43 13.97 -4.36
C PRO A 95 2.72 13.48 -3.10
N ILE A 96 1.64 14.18 -2.76
CA ILE A 96 0.72 13.77 -1.70
C ILE A 96 -0.14 12.62 -2.21
N VAL A 97 -0.20 11.54 -1.44
CA VAL A 97 -1.09 10.40 -1.67
C VAL A 97 -2.20 10.44 -0.63
N ASN A 98 -3.43 10.68 -1.08
CA ASN A 98 -4.62 10.53 -0.26
C ASN A 98 -5.21 9.13 -0.46
N LEU A 99 -4.90 8.21 0.45
CA LEU A 99 -5.30 6.81 0.29
C LEU A 99 -6.82 6.60 0.42
N GLN A 100 -7.50 7.45 1.20
CA GLN A 100 -8.96 7.42 1.34
C GLN A 100 -9.65 7.74 0.00
N GLU A 101 -9.21 8.80 -0.69
CA GLU A 101 -9.75 9.17 -2.01
C GLU A 101 -9.49 8.09 -3.06
N LEU A 102 -8.30 7.48 -3.05
CA LEU A 102 -7.96 6.40 -3.97
C LEU A 102 -8.87 5.18 -3.78
N LEU A 103 -9.07 4.75 -2.52
CA LEU A 103 -9.94 3.61 -2.22
C LEU A 103 -11.40 3.91 -2.58
N THR A 104 -11.89 5.11 -2.26
CA THR A 104 -13.24 5.57 -2.63
C THR A 104 -13.44 5.54 -4.14
N GLY A 105 -12.47 6.08 -4.91
CA GLY A 105 -12.54 6.05 -6.36
C GLY A 105 -12.51 4.63 -6.96
N VAL A 106 -11.77 3.68 -6.35
CA VAL A 106 -11.84 2.27 -6.75
C VAL A 106 -13.21 1.68 -6.43
N TYR A 107 -13.75 1.99 -5.26
CA TYR A 107 -15.06 1.52 -4.83
C TYR A 107 -16.17 1.93 -5.79
N ASP A 108 -16.20 3.22 -6.15
CA ASP A 108 -17.22 3.80 -7.04
C ASP A 108 -17.10 3.24 -8.46
N ARG A 109 -15.88 3.23 -9.04
CA ARG A 109 -15.68 2.73 -10.41
C ARG A 109 -16.00 1.25 -10.56
N ALA A 110 -15.80 0.47 -9.50
CA ALA A 110 -16.11 -0.95 -9.47
C ALA A 110 -17.59 -1.26 -9.16
N GLY A 111 -18.38 -0.26 -8.75
CA GLY A 111 -19.78 -0.40 -8.37
C GLY A 111 -19.98 -1.40 -7.22
N TYR A 112 -19.15 -1.32 -6.19
CA TYR A 112 -19.20 -2.28 -5.09
C TYR A 112 -20.45 -2.14 -4.22
N ASP A 113 -21.07 -0.96 -4.18
CA ASP A 113 -22.37 -0.71 -3.57
C ASP A 113 -23.46 -1.68 -4.06
N TYR A 114 -23.45 -2.07 -5.33
CA TYR A 114 -24.40 -3.03 -5.88
C TYR A 114 -24.02 -4.50 -5.65
N ARG A 115 -22.80 -4.77 -5.20
CA ARG A 115 -22.22 -6.12 -5.17
C ARG A 115 -21.95 -6.63 -3.75
N ILE A 116 -21.74 -5.73 -2.80
CA ILE A 116 -21.46 -6.08 -1.41
C ILE A 116 -22.79 -6.21 -0.66
N ASP A 117 -22.98 -7.37 -0.04
CA ASP A 117 -24.10 -7.64 0.85
C ASP A 117 -23.68 -7.34 2.29
N TYR A 118 -24.02 -6.14 2.77
CA TYR A 118 -23.67 -5.67 4.12
C TYR A 118 -24.43 -6.39 5.26
N HIS A 119 -25.40 -7.25 4.94
CA HIS A 119 -26.06 -8.09 5.93
C HIS A 119 -25.28 -9.36 6.25
N ARG A 120 -24.23 -9.68 5.48
CA ARG A 120 -23.35 -10.82 5.75
C ARG A 120 -22.19 -10.40 6.65
N ASP A 121 -21.79 -11.33 7.52
CA ASP A 121 -20.60 -11.13 8.34
C ASP A 121 -19.35 -11.00 7.45
N PRO A 122 -18.48 -10.01 7.73
CA PRO A 122 -17.25 -9.81 6.96
C PRO A 122 -16.26 -10.96 7.20
N ILE A 123 -15.48 -11.26 6.16
CA ILE A 123 -14.37 -12.21 6.22
C ILE A 123 -13.07 -11.42 5.97
N PRO A 124 -12.08 -11.46 6.89
CA PRO A 124 -12.09 -12.16 8.18
C PRO A 124 -13.09 -11.53 9.17
N SER A 125 -13.49 -12.30 10.18
CA SER A 125 -14.39 -11.85 11.24
C SER A 125 -13.84 -10.61 11.95
N LEU A 126 -14.72 -9.69 12.33
CA LEU A 126 -14.36 -8.52 13.14
C LEU A 126 -14.23 -8.89 14.62
N SER A 127 -13.49 -8.06 15.37
CA SER A 127 -13.58 -8.05 16.83
C SER A 127 -14.98 -7.58 17.25
N GLU A 128 -15.41 -7.90 18.47
CA GLU A 128 -16.73 -7.49 18.98
C GLU A 128 -16.90 -5.96 18.91
N GLN A 129 -15.88 -5.20 19.30
CA GLN A 129 -15.89 -3.74 19.27
C GLN A 129 -16.07 -3.19 17.84
N ASN A 130 -15.31 -3.72 16.88
CA ASN A 130 -15.40 -3.27 15.49
C ASN A 130 -16.71 -3.71 14.83
N LEU A 131 -17.27 -4.85 15.25
CA LEU A 131 -18.55 -5.34 14.76
C LEU A 131 -19.71 -4.45 15.21
N ILE A 132 -19.70 -4.02 16.48
CA ILE A 132 -20.70 -3.06 17.00
C ILE A 132 -20.61 -1.74 16.23
N TRP A 133 -19.40 -1.17 16.14
CA TRP A 133 -19.17 0.07 15.39
C TRP A 133 -19.65 -0.02 13.93
N ALA A 134 -19.32 -1.12 13.24
CA ALA A 134 -19.71 -1.30 11.84
C ALA A 134 -21.24 -1.38 11.67
N LYS A 135 -21.94 -2.08 12.59
CA LYS A 135 -23.41 -2.17 12.55
C LYS A 135 -24.08 -0.81 12.79
N GLU A 136 -23.60 -0.04 13.76
CA GLU A 136 -24.11 1.31 14.03
C GLU A 136 -23.90 2.23 12.82
N LEU A 137 -22.73 2.16 12.18
CA LEU A 137 -22.43 2.95 10.99
C LEU A 137 -23.36 2.57 9.82
N LEU A 138 -23.54 1.28 9.54
CA LEU A 138 -24.40 0.81 8.46
C LEU A 138 -25.87 1.19 8.68
N GLN A 139 -26.36 1.15 9.91
CA GLN A 139 -27.72 1.61 10.24
C GLN A 139 -27.91 3.13 10.07
N SER A 140 -26.84 3.92 10.15
CA SER A 140 -26.92 5.38 10.00
C SER A 140 -27.03 5.85 8.54
N ILE A 141 -26.74 4.98 7.59
CA ILE A 141 -26.74 5.26 6.15
C ILE A 141 -27.89 4.56 5.39
N GLU A 142 -28.64 3.67 6.06
CA GLU A 142 -29.91 3.09 5.58
C GLU A 142 -31.09 4.06 5.80
#